data_AF-A0A7F8QL67-F1
#
_entry.id   AF-A0A7F8QL67-F1
#
_cell.length_a   1.000
_cell.length_b   1.000
_cell.length_c   1.000
_cell.angle_alpha   90.00
_cell.angle_beta   90.00
_cell.angle_gamma   90.00
#
_symmetry.space_group_name_H-M   'P 1'
#
loop_
_entity.id
_entity.type
_entity.pdbx_description
1 polymer ?
#
loop_
_entity_poly.entity_id
_entity_poly.type
_entity_poly.pdbx_seq_one_letter_code
_entity_poly.pdbx_strand_id
1 'polypeptide(L)'
;METPIEREIRRSCEREESLRRSRGLSPGGAGRELVELRVRPVLSLPSPGPALPSLLEQEVSEVRERERELQRQRLSVYGTAEFKEPAPSLTATRGDGKLAVTWPPRRKASESGLQQEERKP
;
A
#
# COMPACT_ATOMS: atom_id res chain seq x y z
N MET A 1 -25.54 25.07 7.22
CA MET A 1 -25.56 24.12 6.09
C MET A 1 -24.54 23.05 6.41
N GLU A 2 -24.97 21.80 6.65
CA GLU A 2 -24.05 20.67 6.88
C GLU A 2 -23.34 20.34 5.55
N THR A 3 -22.01 20.20 5.56
CA THR A 3 -21.26 19.80 4.36
C THR A 3 -21.45 18.31 4.06
N PRO A 4 -21.26 17.86 2.80
CA PRO A 4 -21.32 16.44 2.47
C PRO A 4 -20.40 15.56 3.31
N ILE A 5 -19.23 16.08 3.73
CA ILE A 5 -18.26 15.38 4.57
C ILE A 5 -18.72 15.30 6.03
N GLU A 6 -19.29 16.37 6.59
CA GLU A 6 -19.86 16.37 7.95
C GLU A 6 -20.95 15.33 8.10
N ARG A 7 -21.83 15.19 7.09
CA ARG A 7 -22.90 14.20 7.09
C ARG A 7 -22.38 12.76 7.22
N GLU A 8 -21.27 12.44 6.54
CA GLU A 8 -20.71 11.09 6.62
C GLU A 8 -19.97 10.84 7.93
N ILE A 9 -19.27 11.85 8.45
CA ILE A 9 -18.64 11.80 9.77
C ILE A 9 -19.71 11.53 10.83
N ARG A 10 -20.81 12.30 10.83
CA ARG A 10 -21.91 12.11 11.77
C ARG A 10 -22.50 10.71 11.70
N ARG A 11 -22.80 10.20 10.50
CA ARG A 11 -23.30 8.82 10.32
C ARG A 11 -22.32 7.76 10.83
N SER A 12 -21.01 7.99 10.66
CA SER A 12 -19.98 7.08 11.17
C SER A 12 -19.90 7.11 12.70
N CYS A 13 -19.96 8.29 13.31
CA CYS A 13 -19.98 8.45 14.75
C CYS A 13 -21.22 7.77 15.38
N GLU A 14 -22.41 7.91 14.78
CA GLU A 14 -23.64 7.24 15.24
C GLU A 14 -23.52 5.71 15.22
N ARG A 15 -22.93 5.15 14.15
CA ARG A 15 -22.66 3.70 14.04
C ARG A 15 -21.67 3.23 15.09
N GLU A 16 -20.56 3.96 15.27
CA GLU A 16 -19.53 3.64 16.26
C GLU A 16 -20.08 3.70 17.68
N GLU A 17 -20.88 4.71 18.00
CA GLU A 17 -21.52 4.84 19.31
C GLU A 17 -22.47 3.68 19.59
N SER A 18 -23.24 3.25 18.60
CA SER A 18 -24.13 2.08 18.71
C SER A 18 -23.33 0.79 19.00
N LEU A 19 -22.18 0.62 18.34
CA LEU A 19 -21.26 -0.49 18.62
C LEU A 19 -20.70 -0.40 20.04
N ARG A 20 -20.25 0.78 20.49
CA ARG A 20 -19.76 0.99 21.86
C ARG A 20 -20.83 0.63 22.88
N ARG A 21 -22.08 1.06 22.69
CA ARG A 21 -23.21 0.71 23.57
C ARG A 21 -23.46 -0.80 23.62
N SER A 22 -23.50 -1.48 22.46
CA SER A 22 -23.69 -2.93 22.40
C SER A 22 -22.57 -3.73 23.08
N ARG A 23 -21.36 -3.15 23.14
CA ARG A 23 -20.18 -3.75 23.78
C ARG A 23 -20.02 -3.33 25.25
N GLY A 24 -20.93 -2.54 25.81
CA GLY A 24 -20.80 -2.02 27.18
C GLY A 24 -19.64 -1.03 27.36
N LEU A 25 -19.10 -0.48 26.27
CA LEU A 25 -17.98 0.48 26.27
C LEU A 25 -18.46 1.94 26.27
N SER A 26 -19.68 2.18 26.73
CA SER A 26 -20.22 3.54 26.86
C SER A 26 -19.45 4.32 27.92
N PRO A 27 -19.05 5.58 27.66
CA PRO A 27 -18.22 6.37 28.56
C PRO A 27 -18.84 6.60 29.96
N GLY A 28 -20.16 6.40 30.12
CA GLY A 28 -20.85 6.48 31.42
C GLY A 28 -20.69 5.26 32.33
N GLY A 29 -20.14 4.14 31.84
CA GLY A 29 -19.95 2.90 32.63
C GLY A 29 -18.53 2.69 33.15
N ALA A 30 -17.53 3.34 32.54
CA ALA A 30 -16.11 3.07 32.78
C ALA A 30 -15.56 3.56 34.14
N GLY A 31 -16.37 4.26 34.95
CA GLY A 31 -15.93 4.90 36.18
C GLY A 31 -16.42 4.27 37.50
N ARG A 32 -17.28 3.24 37.47
CA ARG A 32 -17.90 2.71 38.70
C ARG A 32 -17.41 1.34 39.13
N GLU A 33 -16.71 0.60 38.27
CA GLU A 33 -16.23 -0.75 38.57
C GLU A 33 -14.85 -0.97 37.94
N LEU A 34 -13.82 -0.43 38.59
CA LEU A 34 -12.43 -0.70 38.27
C LEU A 34 -12.02 -1.95 39.07
N VAL A 35 -11.72 -3.06 38.40
CA VAL A 35 -11.13 -4.25 39.03
C VAL A 35 -9.62 -4.22 38.78
N GLU A 36 -8.83 -4.43 39.83
CA GLU A 36 -7.39 -4.52 39.74
C GLU A 36 -7.00 -5.81 39.00
N LEU A 37 -6.65 -5.67 37.71
CA LEU A 37 -6.13 -6.78 36.93
C LEU A 37 -4.68 -7.04 37.34
N ARG A 38 -4.43 -8.18 37.97
CA ARG A 38 -3.07 -8.72 38.15
C ARG A 38 -2.52 -9.18 36.79
N VAL A 39 -2.04 -8.24 36.00
CA VAL A 39 -1.26 -8.54 34.80
C VAL A 39 0.10 -9.05 35.22
N ARG A 40 0.44 -10.30 34.84
CA ARG A 40 1.84 -10.73 34.82
C ARG A 40 2.46 -10.07 33.59
N PRO A 41 3.45 -9.17 33.73
CA PRO A 41 4.08 -8.57 32.58
C PRO A 41 4.74 -9.67 31.76
N VAL A 42 4.24 -9.92 30.55
CA VAL A 42 4.85 -10.86 29.59
C VAL A 42 6.32 -10.47 29.31
N LEU A 43 6.64 -9.19 29.52
CA LEU A 43 7.97 -8.60 29.38
C LEU A 43 9.01 -9.08 30.42
N SER A 44 8.61 -9.76 31.51
CA SER A 44 9.55 -10.30 32.50
C SER A 44 9.90 -11.77 32.30
N LEU A 45 9.33 -12.44 31.30
CA LEU A 45 9.84 -13.74 30.88
C LEU A 45 11.07 -13.49 30.00
N PRO A 46 12.21 -14.17 30.26
CA PRO A 46 13.26 -14.28 29.27
C PRO A 46 12.61 -14.75 27.97
N SER A 47 12.69 -13.92 26.93
CA SER A 47 12.27 -14.31 25.58
C SER A 47 12.92 -15.66 25.30
N PRO A 48 12.17 -16.70 24.88
CA PRO A 48 12.78 -17.86 24.25
C PRO A 48 13.68 -17.30 23.14
N GLY A 49 15.00 -17.46 23.31
CA GLY A 49 15.97 -16.86 22.40
C GLY A 49 15.76 -17.38 20.97
N PRO A 50 16.21 -16.64 19.95
CA PRO A 50 16.09 -17.10 18.57
C PRO A 50 17.10 -18.21 18.34
N ALA A 51 16.70 -19.46 18.60
CA ALA A 51 17.49 -20.64 18.20
C ALA A 51 17.26 -21.00 16.73
N LEU A 52 16.22 -20.44 16.09
CA LEU A 52 15.89 -20.60 14.68
C LEU A 52 15.29 -19.29 14.17
N PRO A 53 15.57 -18.88 12.92
CA PRO A 53 14.86 -17.75 12.33
C PRO A 53 13.37 -18.07 12.34
N SER A 54 12.56 -17.16 12.86
CA SER A 54 11.10 -17.28 12.80
C SER A 54 10.66 -17.36 11.34
N LEU A 55 9.57 -18.07 11.04
CA LEU A 55 8.99 -18.13 9.69
C LEU A 55 8.84 -16.72 9.07
N LEU A 56 8.48 -15.74 9.92
CA LEU A 56 8.39 -14.34 9.53
C LEU A 56 9.75 -13.75 9.13
N GLU A 57 10.81 -14.07 9.84
CA GLU A 57 12.16 -13.59 9.51
C GLU A 57 12.66 -14.21 8.20
N GLN A 58 12.34 -15.49 7.94
CA GLN A 58 12.62 -16.13 6.67
C GLN A 58 11.87 -15.44 5.52
N GLU A 59 10.56 -15.20 5.67
CA GLU A 59 9.75 -14.51 4.65
C GLU A 59 10.26 -13.08 4.38
N VAL A 60 10.61 -12.34 5.44
CA VAL A 60 11.20 -10.99 5.31
C VAL A 60 12.53 -11.05 4.56
N SER A 61 13.37 -12.06 4.80
CA SER A 61 14.63 -12.24 4.08
C SER A 61 14.40 -12.55 2.61
N GLU A 62 13.49 -13.45 2.28
CA GLU A 62 13.16 -13.82 0.90
C GLU A 62 12.62 -12.63 0.10
N VAL A 63 11.73 -11.83 0.70
CA VAL A 63 11.20 -10.62 0.08
C VAL A 63 12.31 -9.60 -0.18
N ARG A 64 13.23 -9.41 0.77
CA ARG A 64 14.36 -8.49 0.61
C ARG A 64 15.31 -8.92 -0.50
N GLU A 65 15.63 -10.21 -0.60
CA GLU A 65 16.46 -10.73 -1.68
C GLU A 65 15.80 -10.53 -3.05
N ARG A 66 14.49 -10.79 -3.14
CA ARG A 66 13.73 -10.53 -4.36
C ARG A 66 13.71 -9.04 -4.73
N GLU A 67 13.55 -8.16 -3.75
CA GLU A 67 13.58 -6.72 -3.96
C GLU A 67 14.95 -6.26 -4.46
N ARG A 68 16.05 -6.77 -3.87
CA ARG A 68 17.42 -6.50 -4.33
C ARG A 68 17.62 -6.93 -5.78
N GLU A 69 17.13 -8.11 -6.15
CA GLU A 69 17.21 -8.60 -7.52
C GLU A 69 16.44 -7.69 -8.49
N LEU A 70 15.23 -7.26 -8.13
CA LEU A 70 14.47 -6.30 -8.92
C LEU A 70 15.18 -4.95 -9.02
N GLN A 71 15.82 -4.48 -7.95
CA GLN A 71 16.64 -3.27 -7.98
C GLN A 71 17.83 -3.44 -8.92
N ARG A 72 18.54 -4.58 -8.90
CA ARG A 72 19.62 -4.88 -9.87
C ARG A 72 19.12 -4.85 -11.31
N GLN A 73 17.98 -5.48 -11.59
CA GLN A 73 17.38 -5.47 -12.92
C GLN A 73 16.98 -4.05 -13.35
N ARG A 74 16.38 -3.25 -12.45
CA ARG A 74 16.05 -1.85 -12.71
C ARG A 74 17.30 -1.03 -13.03
N LEU A 75 18.36 -1.21 -12.24
CA LEU A 75 19.65 -0.55 -12.46
C LEU A 75 20.31 -1.03 -13.76
N SER A 76 20.13 -2.28 -14.17
CA SER A 76 20.63 -2.77 -15.46
C SER A 76 19.87 -2.19 -16.65
N VAL A 77 18.56 -1.96 -16.53
CA VAL A 77 17.71 -1.45 -17.63
C VAL A 77 17.85 0.06 -17.79
N TYR A 78 17.91 0.81 -16.68
CA TYR A 78 17.94 2.27 -16.69
C TYR A 78 19.30 2.87 -16.33
N GLY A 79 20.30 2.04 -16.01
CA GLY A 79 21.60 2.46 -15.49
C GLY A 79 21.50 3.09 -14.10
N THR A 80 22.63 3.28 -13.42
CA THR A 80 22.77 4.39 -12.46
C THR A 80 22.82 5.69 -13.28
N ALA A 81 21.75 5.99 -14.00
CA ALA A 81 21.56 7.35 -14.47
C ALA A 81 21.46 8.16 -13.19
N GLU A 82 22.59 8.75 -12.78
CA GLU A 82 22.61 10.00 -12.05
C GLU A 82 21.54 10.82 -12.75
N PHE A 83 20.35 10.88 -12.15
CA PHE A 83 19.29 11.74 -12.61
C PHE A 83 19.84 13.14 -12.38
N LYS A 84 20.66 13.59 -13.33
CA LYS A 84 21.03 14.97 -13.47
C LYS A 84 19.71 15.58 -13.83
N GLU A 85 19.05 16.18 -12.83
CA GLU A 85 17.86 16.98 -13.00
C GLU A 85 18.00 17.71 -14.33
N PRO A 86 17.18 17.35 -15.35
CA PRO A 86 17.38 17.91 -16.67
C PRO A 86 17.26 19.41 -16.48
N ALA A 87 18.34 20.14 -16.82
CA ALA A 87 18.40 21.57 -16.67
C ALA A 87 17.06 22.17 -17.14
N PRO A 88 16.43 23.09 -16.38
CA PRO A 88 15.03 23.52 -16.53
C PRO A 88 14.80 24.36 -17.80
N SER A 89 15.27 23.89 -18.94
CA SER A 89 15.26 24.57 -20.23
C SER A 89 14.45 23.82 -21.29
N LEU A 90 13.77 22.71 -20.93
CA LEU A 90 12.83 22.02 -21.83
C LEU A 90 11.34 22.37 -21.58
N THR A 91 11.01 23.32 -20.71
CA THR A 91 9.64 23.82 -20.59
C THR A 91 9.42 25.03 -21.49
N ALA A 92 9.49 24.82 -22.79
CA ALA A 92 8.89 25.73 -23.76
C ALA A 92 8.35 24.98 -24.99
N THR A 93 7.73 23.82 -24.78
CA THR A 93 6.87 23.22 -25.81
C THR A 93 5.42 23.57 -25.51
N ARG A 94 4.97 24.59 -26.24
CA ARG A 94 3.58 25.02 -26.37
C ARG A 94 2.70 23.81 -26.74
N GLY A 95 1.68 23.53 -25.92
CA GLY A 95 0.60 22.59 -26.24
C GLY A 95 0.56 21.34 -25.35
N ASP A 96 -0.35 21.34 -24.38
CA ASP A 96 -1.01 20.15 -23.81
C ASP A 96 -0.12 19.00 -23.29
N GLY A 97 0.81 19.35 -22.39
CA GLY A 97 1.58 18.41 -21.57
C GLY A 97 0.77 17.67 -20.50
N LYS A 98 -0.25 16.89 -20.86
CA LYS A 98 -0.81 15.87 -19.97
C LYS A 98 -0.03 14.57 -20.13
N LEU A 99 0.92 14.32 -19.23
CA LEU A 99 1.48 12.98 -19.04
C LEU A 99 0.36 12.07 -18.52
N ALA A 100 -0.35 11.41 -19.42
CA ALA A 100 -1.39 10.44 -19.06
C ALA A 100 -0.72 9.16 -18.53
N VAL A 101 -0.47 9.11 -17.22
CA VAL A 101 -0.07 7.89 -16.52
C VAL A 101 -1.31 6.98 -16.47
N THR A 102 -1.51 6.21 -17.55
CA THR A 102 -2.65 5.29 -17.64
C THR A 102 -2.20 3.93 -17.12
N TRP A 103 -2.52 3.63 -15.86
CA TRP A 103 -2.35 2.30 -15.27
C TRP A 103 -3.72 1.62 -15.09
N PRO A 104 -3.88 0.33 -15.40
CA PRO A 104 -2.88 -0.61 -15.93
C PRO A 104 -2.50 -0.34 -17.39
N PRO A 105 -1.26 -0.69 -17.81
CA PRO A 105 -0.74 -0.33 -19.12
C PRO A 105 -1.48 -1.16 -20.17
N ARG A 106 -2.08 -0.47 -21.16
CA ARG A 106 -2.78 -1.14 -22.25
C ARG A 106 -1.82 -2.03 -23.02
N ARG A 107 -2.10 -3.34 -23.02
CA ARG A 107 -1.42 -4.34 -23.86
C ARG A 107 -1.63 -3.92 -25.32
N LYS A 108 -0.55 -3.64 -26.05
CA LYS A 108 -0.61 -3.40 -27.49
C LYS A 108 -0.87 -4.77 -28.12
N ALA A 109 -1.97 -4.95 -28.84
CA ALA A 109 -2.17 -6.14 -29.63
C ALA A 109 -1.18 -6.12 -30.80
N SER A 110 -0.21 -7.03 -30.76
CA SER A 110 0.35 -7.73 -31.91
C SER A 110 0.65 -6.88 -33.16
N GLU A 111 1.82 -6.22 -33.16
CA GLU A 111 2.54 -5.94 -34.40
C GLU A 111 3.61 -7.02 -34.55
N SER A 112 3.23 -8.17 -35.11
CA SER A 112 4.18 -9.17 -35.59
C SER A 112 3.47 -10.16 -36.52
N GLY A 113 3.42 -9.81 -37.80
CA GLY A 113 3.79 -10.69 -38.91
C GLY A 113 2.81 -11.75 -39.39
N LEU A 114 2.41 -11.59 -40.66
CA LEU A 114 2.60 -12.53 -41.77
C LEU A 114 1.35 -12.93 -42.57
N GLN A 115 1.50 -12.70 -43.87
CA GLN A 115 0.88 -13.34 -45.03
C GLN A 115 -0.62 -13.19 -45.29
N GLN A 116 -0.85 -12.52 -46.43
CA GLN A 116 -1.86 -12.87 -47.42
C GLN A 116 -2.31 -14.34 -47.34
N GLU A 117 -3.61 -14.56 -47.26
CA GLU A 117 -4.23 -15.58 -48.11
C GLU A 117 -5.62 -15.11 -48.55
N GLU A 118 -5.68 -14.89 -49.85
CA GLU A 118 -6.84 -14.73 -50.68
C GLU A 118 -7.73 -15.99 -50.61
N ARG A 119 -8.99 -15.86 -50.19
CA ARG A 119 -10.16 -16.29 -50.98
C ARG A 119 -11.45 -16.23 -50.16
N LYS A 120 -12.39 -15.49 -50.73
CA LYS A 120 -13.82 -15.59 -50.48
C LYS A 120 -14.38 -16.81 -51.23
N PRO A 121 -15.38 -17.50 -50.67
CA PRO A 121 -16.66 -17.64 -51.37
C PRO A 121 -17.82 -16.97 -50.62
#